data_AF-A0A532T6L6-F1
#
_entry.id   AF-A0A532T6L6-F1
#
_cell.length_a   1.000
_cell.length_b   1.000
_cell.length_c   1.000
_cell.angle_alpha   90.00
_cell.angle_beta   90.00
_cell.angle_gamma   90.00
#
_symmetry.space_group_name_H-M   'P 1'
#
loop_
_entity.id
_entity.type
_entity.pdbx_description
1 polymer ?
#
loop_
_entity_poly.entity_id
_entity_poly.type
_entity_poly.pdbx_seq_one_letter_code
_entity_poly.pdbx_strand_id
1 'polypeptide(L)'
;MQSKIALVVLYQKENIYSFNALIGAIETERGLDDVKIYFIRGHENLINELEKIIQNHQKVVVGISFFTTQLWEILDLIKILQKKYNQRVLFIAGGPHPTGDPEGTLEMGFDLVVKG
;
A
#
# COMPACT_ATOMS: atom_id res chain seq x y z
N MET A 1 -14.92 14.17 -11.98
CA MET A 1 -14.10 14.76 -10.90
C MET A 1 -13.00 13.75 -10.58
N GLN A 2 -11.73 14.18 -10.46
CA GLN A 2 -10.69 13.29 -9.92
C GLN A 2 -11.00 13.01 -8.44
N SER A 3 -10.97 11.73 -8.04
CA SER A 3 -11.06 11.32 -6.63
C SER A 3 -9.95 12.00 -5.82
N LYS A 4 -10.27 12.50 -4.62
CA LYS A 4 -9.27 13.20 -3.79
C LYS A 4 -8.19 12.25 -3.27
N ILE A 5 -8.56 11.00 -2.99
CA ILE A 5 -7.68 10.00 -2.39
C ILE A 5 -7.60 8.77 -3.30
N ALA A 6 -6.38 8.29 -3.55
CA ALA A 6 -6.13 6.98 -4.14
C ALA A 6 -5.59 6.02 -3.09
N LEU A 7 -6.19 4.84 -3.00
CA LEU A 7 -5.62 3.68 -2.30
C LEU A 7 -5.04 2.73 -3.35
N VAL A 8 -3.72 2.59 -3.35
CA VAL A 8 -2.99 1.69 -4.25
C VAL A 8 -2.58 0.46 -3.44
N VAL A 9 -3.09 -0.71 -3.82
CA VAL A 9 -2.76 -1.97 -3.15
C VAL A 9 -1.83 -2.81 -4.01
N LEU A 10 -0.73 -3.29 -3.41
CA LEU A 10 0.14 -4.29 -4.03
C LEU A 10 -0.57 -5.65 -3.98
N TYR A 11 -1.36 -5.93 -5.01
CA TYR A 11 -2.34 -7.01 -5.04
C TYR A 11 -1.76 -8.32 -5.57
N GLN A 12 -0.96 -8.98 -4.74
CA GLN A 12 -0.34 -10.28 -5.06
C GLN A 12 -1.24 -11.45 -4.65
N LYS A 13 -1.09 -12.60 -5.34
CA LYS A 13 -1.94 -13.79 -5.14
C LYS A 13 -1.90 -14.29 -3.70
N GLU A 14 -0.73 -14.19 -3.11
CA GLU A 14 -0.38 -14.60 -1.75
C GLU A 14 -1.12 -13.73 -0.71
N ASN A 15 -1.40 -12.47 -1.03
CA ASN A 15 -1.91 -11.48 -0.09
C ASN A 15 -3.35 -10.99 -0.41
N ILE A 16 -4.03 -11.57 -1.41
CA ILE A 16 -5.36 -11.12 -1.85
C ILE A 16 -6.43 -11.15 -0.76
N TYR A 17 -6.36 -12.09 0.17
CA TYR A 17 -7.42 -12.27 1.17
C TYR A 17 -7.48 -11.09 2.16
N SER A 18 -6.32 -10.56 2.57
CA SER A 18 -6.25 -9.36 3.40
C SER A 18 -6.88 -8.16 2.70
N PHE A 19 -6.60 -8.00 1.41
CA PHE A 19 -7.12 -6.88 0.64
C PHE A 19 -8.61 -6.99 0.33
N ASN A 20 -9.13 -8.19 0.03
CA ASN A 20 -10.56 -8.38 -0.23
C ASN A 20 -11.43 -7.94 0.96
N ALA A 21 -11.01 -8.30 2.18
CA ALA A 21 -11.70 -7.86 3.40
C ALA A 21 -11.63 -6.34 3.57
N LEU A 22 -10.43 -5.74 3.41
CA LEU A 22 -10.23 -4.30 3.52
C LEU A 22 -11.06 -3.52 2.49
N ILE A 23 -11.07 -3.96 1.25
CA ILE A 23 -11.79 -3.29 0.16
C ILE A 23 -13.29 -3.38 0.37
N GLY A 24 -13.81 -4.55 0.74
CA GLY A 24 -15.23 -4.69 1.06
C GLY A 24 -15.66 -3.78 2.22
N ALA A 25 -14.79 -3.56 3.22
CA ALA A 25 -15.05 -2.60 4.27
C ALA A 25 -15.05 -1.15 3.75
N ILE A 26 -14.05 -0.77 2.93
CA ILE A 26 -13.97 0.58 2.35
C ILE A 26 -15.18 0.88 1.45
N GLU A 27 -15.60 -0.07 0.63
CA GLU A 27 -16.72 0.11 -0.31
C GLU A 27 -18.09 0.18 0.38
N THR A 28 -18.20 -0.30 1.62
CA THR A 28 -19.47 -0.31 2.38
C THR A 28 -19.55 0.79 3.44
N GLU A 29 -18.44 1.42 3.78
CA GLU A 29 -18.36 2.46 4.81
C GLU A 29 -18.80 3.83 4.26
N ARG A 30 -19.74 4.47 4.96
CA ARG A 30 -20.25 5.79 4.54
C ARG A 30 -19.18 6.84 4.77
N GLY A 31 -18.86 7.62 3.74
CA GLY A 31 -17.83 8.67 3.82
C GLY A 31 -16.46 8.26 3.29
N LEU A 32 -16.31 7.02 2.81
CA LEU A 32 -15.15 6.60 2.02
C LEU A 32 -15.46 6.50 0.50
N ASP A 33 -16.62 7.02 0.07
CA ASP A 33 -17.12 6.94 -1.31
C ASP A 33 -16.17 7.59 -2.35
N ASP A 34 -15.35 8.55 -1.93
CA ASP A 34 -14.40 9.29 -2.78
C ASP A 34 -13.02 8.61 -2.90
N VAL A 35 -12.80 7.46 -2.25
CA VAL A 35 -11.54 6.71 -2.30
C VAL A 35 -11.50 5.86 -3.57
N LYS A 36 -10.56 6.18 -4.47
CA LYS A 36 -10.34 5.36 -5.66
C LYS A 36 -9.32 4.27 -5.39
N ILE A 37 -9.71 3.02 -5.63
CA ILE A 37 -8.87 1.85 -5.36
C ILE A 37 -8.16 1.40 -6.64
N TYR A 38 -6.85 1.20 -6.53
CA TYR A 38 -5.98 0.72 -7.60
C TYR A 38 -5.35 -0.62 -7.21
N PHE A 39 -5.56 -1.64 -8.03
CA PHE A 39 -5.03 -2.97 -7.82
C PHE A 39 -3.82 -3.20 -8.71
N ILE A 40 -2.62 -3.07 -8.15
CA ILE A 40 -1.39 -3.25 -8.92
C ILE A 40 -0.77 -4.60 -8.62
N ARG A 41 -0.51 -5.38 -9.66
CA ARG A 41 0.15 -6.69 -9.54
C ARG A 41 1.61 -6.57 -9.97
N GLY A 42 2.52 -7.01 -9.12
CA GLY A 42 3.97 -7.02 -9.40
C GLY A 42 4.67 -5.72 -9.03
N HIS A 43 5.92 -5.85 -8.54
CA HIS A 43 6.72 -4.74 -8.04
C HIS A 43 7.07 -3.72 -9.12
N GLU A 44 7.45 -4.17 -10.31
CA GLU A 44 7.80 -3.28 -11.43
C GLU A 44 6.61 -2.44 -11.89
N ASN A 45 5.42 -3.03 -11.96
CA ASN A 45 4.19 -2.31 -12.32
C ASN A 45 3.88 -1.22 -11.29
N LEU A 46 4.05 -1.50 -10.00
CA LEU A 46 3.88 -0.48 -8.96
C LEU A 46 4.85 0.69 -9.16
N ILE A 47 6.14 0.41 -9.41
CA ILE A 47 7.15 1.45 -9.66
C ILE A 47 6.82 2.30 -10.90
N ASN A 48 6.25 1.69 -11.93
CA ASN A 48 5.96 2.33 -13.22
C ASN A 48 4.64 3.13 -13.22
N GLU A 49 3.60 2.62 -12.56
CA GLU A 49 2.27 3.22 -12.58
C GLU A 49 2.07 4.29 -11.50
N LEU A 50 2.78 4.19 -10.38
CA LEU A 50 2.55 5.05 -9.21
C LEU A 50 2.72 6.55 -9.50
N GLU A 51 3.68 6.95 -10.34
CA GLU A 51 3.86 8.36 -10.74
C GLU A 51 2.59 8.94 -11.39
N LYS A 52 1.96 8.17 -12.29
CA LYS A 52 0.73 8.61 -12.96
C LYS A 52 -0.42 8.73 -11.96
N ILE A 53 -0.50 7.84 -10.97
CA ILE A 53 -1.54 7.90 -9.94
C ILE A 53 -1.34 9.13 -9.06
N ILE A 54 -0.11 9.40 -8.62
CA ILE A 54 0.26 10.60 -7.84
C ILE A 54 -0.15 11.88 -8.55
N GLN A 55 0.09 12.00 -9.86
CA GLN A 55 -0.26 13.21 -10.61
C GLN A 55 -1.77 13.46 -10.75
N ASN A 56 -2.59 12.42 -10.53
CA ASN A 56 -4.05 12.48 -10.72
C ASN A 56 -4.85 12.54 -9.43
N HIS A 57 -4.20 12.53 -8.26
CA HIS A 57 -4.87 12.50 -6.94
C HIS A 57 -4.21 13.47 -5.97
N GLN A 58 -4.99 14.01 -5.04
CA GLN A 58 -4.46 14.93 -4.02
C GLN A 58 -3.68 14.18 -2.94
N LYS A 59 -4.10 12.95 -2.62
CA LYS A 59 -3.43 12.06 -1.67
C LYS A 59 -3.34 10.67 -2.25
N VAL A 60 -2.18 10.04 -2.09
CA VAL A 60 -1.95 8.65 -2.48
C VAL A 60 -1.48 7.87 -1.28
N VAL A 61 -2.18 6.77 -1.01
CA VAL A 61 -1.85 5.79 0.02
C VAL A 61 -1.45 4.50 -0.67
N VAL A 62 -0.29 3.95 -0.35
CA VAL A 62 0.17 2.65 -0.85
C VAL A 62 0.07 1.64 0.28
N GLY A 63 -0.83 0.66 0.14
CA GLY A 63 -1.01 -0.44 1.08
C GLY A 63 -0.23 -1.68 0.63
N ILE A 64 0.61 -2.22 1.52
CA ILE A 64 1.35 -3.47 1.29
C ILE A 64 1.04 -4.44 2.42
N SER A 65 0.53 -5.62 2.07
CA SER A 65 0.38 -6.74 2.99
C SER A 65 1.39 -7.81 2.62
N PHE A 66 2.19 -8.32 3.56
CA PHE A 66 3.23 -9.30 3.25
C PHE A 66 3.52 -10.29 4.39
N PHE A 67 4.04 -11.47 4.02
CA PHE A 67 4.55 -12.49 4.94
C PHE A 67 6.04 -12.33 5.21
N THR A 68 6.57 -12.98 6.25
CA THR A 68 8.00 -12.90 6.59
C THR A 68 8.90 -13.41 5.46
N THR A 69 8.43 -14.36 4.66
CA THR A 69 9.17 -14.87 3.49
C THR A 69 9.37 -13.82 2.39
N GLN A 70 8.59 -12.73 2.42
CA GLN A 70 8.62 -11.62 1.46
C GLN A 70 9.41 -10.41 1.99
N LEU A 71 10.03 -10.51 3.17
CA LEU A 71 10.66 -9.38 3.85
C LEU A 71 11.68 -8.64 2.95
N TRP A 72 12.59 -9.39 2.35
CA TRP A 72 13.68 -8.80 1.56
C TRP A 72 13.20 -8.12 0.28
N GLU A 73 12.25 -8.74 -0.43
CA GLU A 73 11.68 -8.15 -1.65
C GLU A 73 10.88 -6.87 -1.35
N ILE A 74 10.15 -6.83 -0.23
CA ILE A 74 9.41 -5.65 0.20
C ILE A 74 10.35 -4.56 0.72
N LEU A 75 11.42 -4.91 1.42
CA LEU A 75 12.45 -3.96 1.86
C LEU A 75 13.07 -3.23 0.66
N ASP A 76 13.46 -3.97 -0.37
CA ASP A 76 14.06 -3.40 -1.57
C ASP A 76 13.06 -2.52 -2.32
N LEU A 77 11.81 -2.97 -2.44
CA LEU A 77 10.73 -2.20 -3.04
C LEU A 77 10.48 -0.88 -2.30
N ILE A 78 10.35 -0.91 -0.97
CA ILE A 78 10.10 0.29 -0.17
C ILE A 78 11.24 1.29 -0.28
N LYS A 79 12.50 0.84 -0.24
CA LYS A 79 13.66 1.73 -0.43
C LYS A 79 13.62 2.42 -1.80
N ILE A 80 13.25 1.71 -2.87
CA ILE A 80 13.11 2.29 -4.21
C ILE A 80 11.97 3.32 -4.22
N LEU A 81 10.80 2.97 -3.68
CA LEU A 81 9.62 3.84 -3.69
C LEU A 81 9.83 5.09 -2.83
N GLN A 82 10.38 4.95 -1.63
CA GLN A 82 10.72 6.09 -0.77
C GLN A 82 11.70 7.02 -1.48
N LYS A 83 12.78 6.50 -2.08
CA LYS A 83 13.75 7.34 -2.79
C LYS A 83 13.11 8.18 -3.91
N LYS A 84 12.10 7.65 -4.59
CA LYS A 84 11.42 8.29 -5.73
C LYS A 84 10.25 9.20 -5.33
N TYR A 85 9.55 8.85 -4.25
CA TYR A 85 8.24 9.41 -3.91
C TYR A 85 8.12 9.94 -2.48
N ASN A 86 9.25 10.08 -1.76
CA ASN A 86 9.25 10.57 -0.39
C ASN A 86 8.33 11.80 -0.21
N GLN A 87 7.56 11.83 0.87
CA GLN A 87 6.59 12.89 1.21
C GLN A 87 5.39 13.07 0.26
N ARG A 88 5.35 12.39 -0.90
CA ARG A 88 4.23 12.45 -1.85
C ARG A 88 3.23 11.30 -1.68
N VAL A 89 3.64 10.23 -1.00
CA VAL A 89 2.88 9.00 -0.79
C VAL A 89 2.96 8.61 0.67
N LEU A 90 1.85 8.11 1.21
CA LEU A 90 1.78 7.48 2.52
C LEU A 90 1.87 5.96 2.36
N PHE A 91 2.92 5.33 2.89
CA PHE A 91 3.12 3.89 2.86
C PHE A 91 2.56 3.24 4.12
N ILE A 92 1.61 2.31 3.95
CA ILE A 92 0.99 1.57 5.03
C ILE A 92 1.28 0.08 4.87
N ALA A 93 1.77 -0.55 5.93
CA ALA A 93 1.96 -2.00 5.99
C ALA A 93 0.90 -2.69 6.84
N GLY A 94 0.58 -3.94 6.47
CA GLY A 94 -0.25 -4.84 7.25
C GLY A 94 0.05 -6.32 6.94
N GLY A 95 -0.76 -7.22 7.50
CA GLY A 95 -0.59 -8.66 7.31
C GLY A 95 0.35 -9.31 8.32
N PRO A 96 0.71 -10.60 8.14
CA PRO A 96 1.33 -11.40 9.19
C PRO A 96 2.69 -10.92 9.66
N HIS A 97 3.57 -10.47 8.75
CA HIS A 97 4.89 -9.97 9.16
C HIS A 97 4.78 -8.61 9.87
N PRO A 98 4.13 -7.57 9.30
CA PRO A 98 3.96 -6.30 10.00
C PRO A 98 3.23 -6.40 11.34
N THR A 99 2.36 -7.40 11.51
CA THR A 99 1.72 -7.70 12.79
C THR A 99 2.68 -8.32 13.80
N GLY A 100 3.59 -9.19 13.34
CA GLY A 100 4.57 -9.88 14.17
C GLY A 100 5.80 -9.03 14.54
N ASP A 101 6.20 -8.10 13.66
CA ASP A 101 7.30 -7.16 13.88
C ASP A 101 6.93 -5.74 13.39
N PRO A 102 6.10 -5.00 14.14
CA PRO A 102 5.68 -3.66 13.74
C PRO A 102 6.82 -2.65 13.76
N GLU A 103 7.73 -2.73 14.73
CA GLU A 103 8.85 -1.80 14.90
C GLU A 103 9.85 -1.98 13.76
N GLY A 104 10.27 -3.21 13.47
CA GLY A 104 11.12 -3.50 12.32
C GLY A 104 10.47 -3.06 11.01
N THR A 105 9.16 -3.24 10.86
CA THR A 105 8.44 -2.77 9.66
C THR A 105 8.43 -1.24 9.53
N LEU A 106 8.30 -0.48 10.62
CA LEU A 106 8.46 0.98 10.58
C LEU A 106 9.90 1.37 10.18
N GLU A 107 10.90 0.68 10.73
CA GLU A 107 12.31 0.90 10.39
C GLU A 107 12.64 0.60 8.91
N MET A 108 11.88 -0.29 8.25
CA MET A 108 12.01 -0.55 6.81
C MET A 108 11.68 0.68 5.94
N GLY A 109 10.93 1.65 6.48
CA GLY A 109 10.49 2.86 5.78
C GLY A 109 8.97 2.95 5.52
N PHE A 110 8.16 2.17 6.22
CA PHE A 110 6.71 2.41 6.21
C PHE A 110 6.35 3.59 7.13
N ASP A 111 5.38 4.40 6.72
CA ASP A 111 4.90 5.52 7.54
C ASP A 111 3.94 5.04 8.65
N LEU A 112 3.17 3.99 8.36
CA LEU A 112 2.21 3.39 9.28
C LEU A 112 2.23 1.87 9.19
N VAL A 113 2.05 1.21 10.33
CA VAL A 113 1.86 -0.24 10.43
C VAL A 113 0.55 -0.54 11.14
N VAL A 114 -0.29 -1.37 10.51
CA VAL A 114 -1.54 -1.86 11.09
C VAL A 114 -1.32 -3.28 11.62
N LYS A 115 -1.53 -3.46 12.92
CA LYS A 115 -1.49 -4.75 13.60
C LYS A 115 -2.90 -5.36 13.61
N GLY A 116 -3.06 -6.60 13.13
CA GLY A 116 -4.36 -7.27 13.05
C GLY A 116 -4.29 -8.79 12.97
#